data_AF-A0A534VW70-F1
#
_entry.id   AF-A0A534VW70-F1
#
_cell.length_a   1.000
_cell.length_b   1.000
_cell.length_c   1.000
_cell.angle_alpha   90.00
_cell.angle_beta   90.00
_cell.angle_gamma   90.00
#
_symmetry.space_group_name_H-M   'P 1'
#
loop_
_entity.id
_entity.type
_entity.pdbx_description
1 polymer ?
#
loop_
_entity_poly.entity_id
_entity_poly.type
_entity_poly.pdbx_seq_one_letter_code
_entity_poly.pdbx_strand_id
1 'polypeptide(L)' 'RLAAMPGNVQLRKGEAGLPRPSVVNVSQILTIDRARLTDCVGSLGSERLRDVLGGLSLLFGIEPSEP' A
#
# COMPACT_ATOMS: atom_id res chain seq x y z
N ARG A 1 -5.85 14.49 3.68
CA ARG A 1 -4.46 14.94 3.38
C ARG A 1 -3.58 13.78 2.92
N LEU A 2 -3.58 12.62 3.58
CA LEU A 2 -2.74 11.45 3.21
C LEU A 2 -2.86 11.02 1.75
N ALA A 3 -4.07 10.97 1.18
CA ALA A 3 -4.28 10.56 -0.21
C ALA A 3 -3.57 11.44 -1.25
N ALA A 4 -3.29 12.70 -0.91
CA ALA A 4 -2.62 13.65 -1.80
C ALA A 4 -1.10 13.65 -1.62
N MET A 5 -0.55 12.83 -0.72
CA MET A 5 0.90 12.76 -0.53
C MET A 5 1.54 11.96 -1.67
N PRO A 6 2.73 12.37 -2.16
CA PRO A 6 3.44 11.64 -3.21
C PRO A 6 3.63 10.16 -2.85
N GLY A 7 3.33 9.28 -3.80
CA GLY A 7 3.47 7.83 -3.65
C GLY A 7 2.38 7.14 -2.80
N ASN A 8 1.53 7.89 -2.08
CA ASN A 8 0.41 7.28 -1.36
C ASN A 8 -0.68 6.84 -2.33
N VAL A 9 -1.35 5.73 -1.98
CA VAL A 9 -2.34 5.12 -2.87
C VAL A 9 -3.71 5.12 -2.21
N GLN A 10 -4.68 5.78 -2.84
CA GLN A 10 -6.06 5.83 -2.35
C GLN A 10 -6.81 4.54 -2.71
N LEU A 11 -7.48 3.97 -1.71
CA LEU A 11 -8.34 2.80 -1.85
C LEU A 11 -9.80 3.19 -1.72
N ARG A 12 -10.64 2.66 -2.62
CA ARG A 12 -12.10 2.75 -2.52
C ARG A 12 -12.61 1.83 -1.41
N LYS A 13 -13.83 2.11 -0.93
CA LYS A 13 -14.54 1.20 -0.03
C LYS A 13 -14.64 -0.19 -0.69
N GLY A 14 -14.28 -1.25 0.04
CA GLY A 14 -14.32 -2.64 -0.40
C GLY A 14 -13.11 -3.13 -1.20
N GLU A 15 -12.27 -2.26 -1.75
CA GLU A 15 -11.18 -2.63 -2.68
C GLU A 15 -10.12 -3.58 -2.08
N ALA A 16 -9.93 -3.51 -0.76
CA ALA A 16 -9.04 -4.39 -0.01
C ALA A 16 -9.76 -5.09 1.15
N GLY A 17 -11.07 -5.35 1.01
CA GLY A 17 -11.92 -5.81 2.12
C GLY A 17 -12.21 -4.73 3.18
N LEU A 18 -11.83 -3.48 2.91
CA LEU A 18 -11.95 -2.39 3.89
C LEU A 18 -13.37 -1.81 3.91
N PRO A 19 -13.97 -1.58 5.09
CA PRO A 19 -15.36 -1.13 5.23
C PRO A 19 -15.58 0.34 4.84
N ARG A 20 -14.49 1.08 4.60
CA ARG A 20 -14.49 2.51 4.26
C ARG A 20 -13.34 2.84 3.30
N PRO A 21 -13.39 3.99 2.60
CA PRO A 21 -12.25 4.49 1.86
C PRO A 21 -11.03 4.67 2.76
N SER A 22 -9.86 4.35 2.22
CA SER A 22 -8.60 4.26 2.96
C SER A 22 -7.43 4.68 2.09
N VAL A 23 -6.24 4.79 2.67
CA VAL A 23 -5.01 5.15 1.95
C VAL A 23 -3.89 4.22 2.40
N VAL A 24 -3.17 3.63 1.45
CA VAL A 24 -1.89 2.99 1.74
C VAL A 24 -0.86 4.10 1.94
N ASN A 25 -0.37 4.23 3.17
CA ASN A 25 0.65 5.20 3.52
C ASN A 25 2.04 4.60 3.31
N VAL A 26 2.64 4.85 2.16
CA VAL A 26 3.93 4.24 1.79
C VAL A 26 5.09 4.75 2.64
N SER A 27 4.95 5.90 3.30
CA SER A 27 5.98 6.43 4.21
C SER A 27 6.02 5.78 5.59
N GLN A 28 5.03 4.94 5.95
CA GLN A 28 4.94 4.28 7.25
C GLN A 28 5.13 2.76 7.10
N ILE A 29 6.37 2.37 6.84
CA ILE A 29 6.76 0.96 6.65
C ILE A 29 7.41 0.46 7.92
N LEU A 30 7.02 -0.74 8.35
CA LEU A 30 7.62 -1.41 9.50
C LEU A 30 7.87 -2.88 9.16
N THR A 31 9.05 -3.37 9.53
CA THR A 31 9.30 -4.81 9.62
C THR A 31 8.67 -5.31 10.93
N ILE A 32 7.78 -6.29 10.84
CA ILE A 32 7.11 -6.89 12.00
C ILE A 32 7.31 -8.40 12.02
N ASP A 33 7.30 -8.99 13.21
CA ASP A 33 7.23 -10.44 13.37
C ASP A 33 5.88 -10.98 12.87
N ARG A 34 5.89 -12.16 12.22
CA ARG A 34 4.68 -12.78 11.66
C ARG A 34 3.64 -13.10 12.73
N ALA A 35 4.05 -13.41 13.96
CA ALA A 35 3.14 -13.68 15.08
C ALA A 35 2.33 -12.45 15.51
N ARG A 36 2.70 -11.23 15.07
CA ARG A 36 1.92 -10.01 15.30
C ARG A 36 0.76 -9.85 14.31
N LEU A 37 0.73 -10.62 13.22
CA LEU A 37 -0.38 -10.62 12.27
C LEU A 37 -1.53 -11.46 12.82
N THR A 38 -2.74 -10.92 12.75
CA THR A 38 -3.99 -11.60 13.14
C THR A 38 -4.70 -12.10 11.88
N ASP A 39 -6.03 -11.95 11.82
CA ASP A 39 -6.82 -12.32 10.64
C ASP A 39 -6.47 -11.49 9.39
N CYS A 40 -6.49 -12.16 8.24
CA CYS A 40 -6.39 -11.52 6.95
C CYS A 40 -7.71 -10.79 6.64
N VAL A 41 -7.66 -9.46 6.52
CA VAL A 41 -8.86 -8.63 6.24
C VAL A 41 -9.21 -8.55 4.75
N GLY A 42 -8.29 -8.92 3.85
CA GLY A 42 -8.48 -8.84 2.41
C GLY A 42 -7.16 -8.84 1.64
N SER A 43 -7.24 -8.53 0.36
CA SER A 43 -6.10 -8.50 -0.56
C SER A 43 -6.20 -7.32 -1.52
N LEU A 44 -5.06 -6.84 -2.02
CA LEU A 44 -5.00 -5.86 -3.09
C LEU A 44 -4.89 -6.57 -4.45
N GLY A 45 -5.60 -6.06 -5.46
CA GLY A 45 -5.39 -6.48 -6.85
C GLY A 45 -4.01 -6.08 -7.37
N SER A 46 -3.51 -6.79 -8.38
CA SER A 46 -2.15 -6.61 -8.90
C SER A 46 -1.87 -5.20 -9.41
N GLU A 47 -2.85 -4.52 -9.99
CA GLU A 47 -2.74 -3.12 -10.41
C GLU A 47 -2.46 -2.20 -9.22
N ARG A 48 -3.25 -2.34 -8.17
CA ARG A 48 -3.10 -1.53 -6.96
C ARG A 48 -1.79 -1.83 -6.23
N LEU A 49 -1.35 -3.08 -6.25
CA LEU A 49 -0.04 -3.46 -5.72
C LEU A 49 1.10 -2.80 -6.49
N ARG A 50 1.01 -2.67 -7.82
CA ARG A 50 1.99 -1.92 -8.63
C ARG A 50 2.04 -0.45 -8.25
N ASP A 51 0.90 0.19 -8.00
CA ASP A 51 0.88 1.58 -7.52
C ASP A 51 1.63 1.73 -6.19
N VAL A 52 1.43 0.77 -5.27
CA VAL A 52 2.12 0.76 -3.97
C VAL A 52 3.63 0.58 -4.17
N LEU A 53 4.04 -0.34 -5.03
CA LEU A 53 5.46 -0.54 -5.37
C LEU A 53 6.07 0.71 -6.01
N GLY A 54 5.34 1.40 -6.90
CA GLY A 54 5.79 2.68 -7.46
C GLY A 54 5.95 3.77 -6.39
N GLY A 55 5.04 3.82 -5.42
CA GLY A 55 5.17 4.71 -4.26
C GLY A 55 6.38 4.41 -3.38
N LEU A 56 6.70 3.12 -3.20
CA LEU A 56 7.90 2.67 -2.49
C LEU A 56 9.19 3.01 -3.26
N SER A 57 9.19 2.82 -4.58
CA SER A 57 10.29 3.20 -5.47
C SER A 57 10.59 4.69 -5.37
N LEU A 58 9.55 5.54 -5.38
CA LEU A 58 9.69 6.98 -5.16
C LEU A 58 10.27 7.30 -3.78
N LEU A 59 9.80 6.63 -2.72
CA LEU A 59 10.27 6.86 -1.35
C LEU A 59 11.74 6.50 -1.17
N PHE A 60 12.18 5.38 -1.77
CA PHE A 60 13.54 4.88 -1.62
C PHE A 60 14.51 5.39 -2.69
N GLY A 61 14.02 6.12 -3.71
CA GLY A 61 14.84 6.61 -4.81
C GLY A 61 15.41 5.47 -5.67
N ILE A 62 14.65 4.40 -5.85
CA ILE A 62 15.05 3.24 -6.65
C ILE A 62 14.20 3.17 -7.92
N GLU A 63 14.84 2.89 -9.05
CA GLU A 63 14.12 2.60 -10.28
C GLU A 63 13.27 1.33 -10.07
N PRO A 64 11.99 1.32 -10.46
CA PRO A 64 11.23 0.09 -10.48
C PRO A 64 11.96 -0.88 -11.43
N SER A 65 12.47 -1.99 -10.89
CA SER A 65 12.98 -3.06 -11.75
C SER A 65 11.84 -3.54 -12.64
N GLU A 66 12.05 -3.57 -13.96
CA GLU A 66 11.10 -4.20 -14.89
C GLU A 66 10.74 -5.61 -14.38
N PRO A 67 9.47 -6.03 -14.54
CA PRO A 67 9.00 -7.34 -14.06
C PRO A 67 9.74 -8.51 -14.71
#